data_AF-A0A6I9X596-F1
#
_entry.id   AF-A0A6I9X596-F1
#
_cell.length_a   1.000
_cell.length_b   1.000
_cell.length_c   1.000
_cell.angle_alpha   90.00
_cell.angle_beta   90.00
_cell.angle_gamma   90.00
#
_symmetry.space_group_name_H-M   'P 1'
#
loop_
_entity.id
_entity.type
_entity.pdbx_description
1 polymer ?
#
loop_
_entity_poly.entity_id
_entity_poly.type
_entity_poly.pdbx_seq_one_letter_code
_entity_poly.pdbx_strand_id
1 'polypeptide(L)'
;RILPSSNVSYDFDLEPPTSSFKKPNFCNDCVCGIGRQQQGTTRIINGNITNILDYPWIVSLNIKGNLFCAGSVITRKHILTAAHCVQGYDIKTITLILMDSDRPFI
;
A
#
# COMPACT_ATOMS: atom_id res chain seq x y z
N ARG A 1 27.71 5.07 12.76
CA ARG A 1 26.99 4.12 13.65
C ARG A 1 25.67 3.80 12.94
N ILE A 2 25.69 2.76 12.13
CA ILE A 2 24.64 2.36 11.18
C ILE A 2 24.19 0.97 11.66
N LEU A 3 22.89 0.76 11.89
CA LEU A 3 22.36 -0.56 12.24
C LEU A 3 22.32 -1.45 10.99
N PRO A 4 22.60 -2.76 11.13
CA PRO A 4 22.89 -3.62 9.99
C PRO A 4 21.60 -4.05 9.28
N SER A 5 21.73 -4.13 7.96
CA SER A 5 20.79 -4.74 7.03
C SER A 5 20.59 -6.22 7.33
N SER A 6 19.45 -6.56 7.93
CA SER A 6 18.92 -7.92 7.86
C SER A 6 17.46 -7.83 7.46
N ASN A 7 17.13 -8.55 6.38
CA ASN A 7 15.78 -8.99 5.96
C ASN A 7 15.23 -8.34 4.70
N VAL A 8 16.03 -8.27 3.63
CA VAL A 8 15.48 -8.27 2.28
C VAL A 8 15.75 -9.64 1.67
N SER A 9 14.70 -10.46 1.53
CA SER A 9 14.69 -11.61 0.64
C SER A 9 13.29 -11.69 0.04
N TYR A 10 13.20 -11.28 -1.22
CA TYR A 10 12.08 -11.55 -2.10
C TYR A 10 12.37 -12.90 -2.74
N ASP A 11 11.51 -13.89 -2.51
CA ASP A 11 11.55 -15.09 -3.34
C ASP A 11 10.14 -15.57 -3.65
N PHE A 12 9.93 -15.90 -4.92
CA PHE A 12 8.65 -16.21 -5.57
C PHE A 12 8.69 -17.72 -5.90
N ASP A 13 8.24 -18.51 -4.92
CA ASP A 13 7.82 -19.93 -4.95
C ASP A 13 8.61 -20.95 -5.80
N LEU A 14 9.46 -21.80 -5.16
CA LEU A 14 9.66 -23.24 -5.47
C LEU A 14 10.10 -24.00 -4.18
N GLU A 15 9.39 -25.07 -3.76
CA GLU A 15 9.52 -25.80 -2.46
C GLU A 15 10.83 -26.67 -2.26
N PRO A 16 11.01 -27.48 -1.18
CA PRO A 16 11.40 -27.16 0.21
C PRO A 16 12.70 -27.87 0.69
N PRO A 17 13.41 -27.36 1.73
CA PRO A 17 13.98 -28.29 2.72
C PRO A 17 13.79 -27.81 4.17
N THR A 18 13.13 -28.69 4.93
CA THR A 18 13.28 -28.96 6.37
C THR A 18 14.24 -28.05 7.17
N SER A 19 13.75 -26.91 7.60
CA SER A 19 14.21 -26.22 8.80
C SER A 19 13.09 -25.33 9.27
N SER A 20 12.70 -25.46 10.54
CA SER A 20 11.58 -24.78 11.16
C SER A 20 11.81 -23.26 11.24
N PHE A 21 11.76 -22.57 10.11
CA PHE A 21 11.36 -21.18 10.07
C PHE A 21 9.87 -21.15 10.37
N LYS A 22 9.53 -21.05 11.66
CA LYS A 22 8.21 -20.55 12.06
C LYS A 22 7.98 -19.31 11.22
N LYS A 23 7.02 -19.35 10.27
CA LYS A 23 6.57 -18.16 9.57
C LYS A 23 6.37 -17.11 10.67
N PRO A 24 7.14 -16.01 10.71
CA PRO A 24 6.87 -14.98 11.68
C PRO A 24 5.40 -14.63 11.46
N ASN A 25 4.60 -14.69 12.53
CA ASN A 25 3.19 -14.34 12.48
C ASN A 25 3.12 -12.83 12.17
N PHE A 26 3.30 -12.47 10.89
CA PHE A 26 3.43 -11.11 10.32
C PHE A 26 2.11 -10.32 10.39
N CYS A 27 1.31 -10.61 11.39
CA CYS A 27 -0.12 -10.38 11.41
C CYS A 27 -0.62 -10.06 12.82
N ASN A 28 0.12 -10.51 13.84
CA ASN A 28 -0.21 -10.24 15.22
C ASN A 28 0.30 -8.86 15.68
N ASP A 29 1.21 -8.25 14.92
CA ASP A 29 1.80 -6.92 15.21
C ASP A 29 1.47 -5.85 14.14
N CYS A 30 0.55 -6.14 13.21
CA CYS A 30 0.10 -5.13 12.24
C CYS A 30 -0.86 -4.15 12.91
N VAL A 31 -0.41 -2.92 13.16
CA VAL A 31 -1.29 -1.85 13.65
C VAL A 31 -1.80 -1.02 12.47
N CYS A 32 -3.12 -0.86 12.38
CA CYS A 32 -3.77 -0.07 11.34
C CYS A 32 -3.86 1.41 11.71
N GLY A 33 -3.96 2.29 10.70
CA GLY A 33 -4.26 3.71 10.91
C GLY A 33 -3.11 4.55 11.48
N ILE A 34 -1.88 4.02 11.53
CA ILE A 34 -0.70 4.77 11.93
C ILE A 34 0.01 5.33 10.69
N GLY A 35 -0.03 6.66 10.56
CA GLY A 35 0.75 7.41 9.57
C GLY A 35 1.80 8.28 10.25
N ARG A 36 2.77 8.80 9.47
CA ARG A 36 3.73 9.80 9.96
C ARG A 36 3.08 11.15 10.25
N GLN A 37 2.01 11.50 9.54
CA GLN A 37 1.29 12.74 9.79
C GLN A 37 0.35 12.58 10.98
N GLN A 38 0.81 12.95 12.17
CA GLN A 38 0.04 12.87 13.42
C GLN A 38 -0.75 14.14 13.75
N GLN A 39 -0.56 15.22 12.98
CA GLN A 39 -1.24 16.50 13.15
C GLN A 39 -1.66 17.04 11.77
N GLY A 40 -2.88 16.71 11.34
CA GLY A 40 -3.53 17.33 10.21
C GLY A 40 -4.49 18.43 10.66
N THR A 41 -4.70 19.44 9.84
CA THR A 41 -5.85 20.34 10.00
C THR A 41 -7.13 19.54 9.72
N THR A 42 -8.24 19.86 10.38
CA THR A 42 -9.55 19.20 10.13
C THR A 42 -10.08 19.46 8.72
N ARG A 43 -9.47 20.39 7.98
CA ARG A 43 -9.85 20.76 6.62
C ARG A 43 -8.61 20.85 5.73
N ILE A 44 -8.70 20.21 4.57
CA ILE A 44 -7.73 20.33 3.49
C ILE A 44 -8.21 21.49 2.59
N ILE A 45 -7.47 22.60 2.57
CA ILE A 45 -7.68 23.72 1.63
C ILE A 45 -6.39 23.84 0.82
N ASN A 46 -6.47 23.73 -0.51
CA ASN A 46 -5.33 23.71 -1.44
C ASN A 46 -4.27 22.61 -1.21
N GLY A 47 -4.35 21.87 -0.10
CA GLY A 47 -3.50 20.72 0.20
C GLY A 47 -2.02 21.07 0.32
N ASN A 48 -1.24 20.04 0.61
CA ASN A 48 0.21 20.05 0.42
C ASN A 48 0.62 18.66 -0.09
N ILE A 49 1.76 18.58 -0.77
CA ILE A 49 2.36 17.30 -1.13
C ILE A 49 2.67 16.54 0.16
N THR A 50 2.29 15.26 0.19
CA THR A 50 2.47 14.38 1.36
C THR A 50 3.57 13.37 1.08
N ASN A 51 4.22 12.88 2.13
CA ASN A 51 5.16 11.78 2.01
C ASN A 51 4.41 10.45 1.95
N ILE A 52 5.00 9.48 1.25
CA ILE A 52 4.52 8.10 1.16
C ILE A 52 4.22 7.44 2.52
N LEU A 53 4.92 7.88 3.57
CA LEU A 53 4.78 7.35 4.93
C LEU A 53 3.76 8.13 5.77
N ASP A 54 3.22 9.23 5.28
CA ASP A 54 2.19 10.01 5.98
C ASP A 54 0.84 9.28 5.98
N TYR A 55 0.51 8.62 4.87
CA TYR A 55 -0.73 7.85 4.69
C TYR A 55 -0.43 6.49 4.05
N PRO A 56 0.23 5.56 4.78
CA PRO A 56 0.78 4.33 4.20
C PRO A 56 -0.27 3.35 3.67
N TRP A 57 -1.54 3.55 4.03
CA TRP A 57 -2.66 2.75 3.53
C TRP A 57 -3.18 3.20 2.17
N ILE A 58 -2.75 4.35 1.63
CA ILE A 58 -3.27 4.87 0.36
C ILE A 58 -2.87 3.96 -0.82
N VAL A 59 -3.84 3.72 -1.71
CA VAL A 59 -3.65 2.88 -2.90
C VAL A 59 -4.14 3.64 -4.12
N SER A 60 -3.34 3.60 -5.17
CA SER A 60 -3.65 4.14 -6.49
C SER A 60 -4.28 3.06 -7.37
N LEU A 61 -5.48 3.32 -7.91
CA LEU A 61 -6.14 2.46 -8.90
C LEU A 61 -5.91 3.06 -10.28
N ASN A 62 -5.26 2.29 -11.15
CA ASN A 62 -4.88 2.72 -12.48
C ASN A 62 -5.52 1.86 -13.57
N ILE A 63 -5.93 2.50 -14.66
CA ILE A 63 -6.34 1.83 -15.91
C ILE A 63 -5.43 2.36 -17.02
N LYS A 64 -4.79 1.45 -17.75
CA LYS A 64 -3.84 1.79 -18.84
C LYS A 64 -2.78 2.82 -18.40
N GLY A 65 -2.28 2.67 -17.16
CA GLY A 65 -1.28 3.58 -16.58
C GLY A 65 -1.82 4.93 -16.09
N ASN A 66 -3.14 5.16 -16.11
CA ASN A 66 -3.77 6.39 -15.64
C ASN A 66 -4.53 6.18 -14.32
N LEU A 67 -4.21 6.99 -13.31
CA LEU A 67 -4.92 7.05 -12.04
C LEU A 67 -6.34 7.53 -12.30
N PHE A 68 -7.32 6.76 -11.82
CA PHE A 68 -8.74 7.13 -11.96
C PHE A 68 -9.50 7.06 -10.62
N CYS A 69 -9.04 6.23 -9.68
CA CYS A 69 -9.64 6.06 -8.36
C CYS A 69 -8.57 5.78 -7.31
N ALA A 70 -8.98 5.77 -6.05
CA ALA A 70 -8.13 5.43 -4.92
C ALA A 70 -8.75 4.32 -4.06
N GLY A 71 -7.95 3.75 -3.17
CA GLY A 71 -8.40 2.78 -2.18
C GLY A 71 -7.53 2.81 -0.92
N SER A 72 -7.90 1.97 0.04
CA SER A 72 -7.21 1.83 1.32
C SER A 72 -6.89 0.36 1.61
N VAL A 73 -5.65 0.08 1.98
CA VAL A 73 -5.26 -1.24 2.50
C VAL A 73 -5.91 -1.43 3.87
N ILE A 74 -6.80 -2.42 3.98
CA ILE A 74 -7.49 -2.76 5.23
C ILE A 74 -6.99 -4.07 5.85
N THR A 75 -6.36 -4.92 5.04
CA THR A 75 -5.68 -6.14 5.48
C THR A 75 -4.53 -6.45 4.52
N ARG A 76 -3.74 -7.50 4.79
CA ARG A 76 -2.63 -7.94 3.91
C ARG A 76 -3.05 -8.33 2.48
N LYS A 77 -4.34 -8.59 2.24
CA LYS A 77 -4.84 -9.09 0.95
C LYS A 77 -6.07 -8.36 0.43
N HIS A 78 -6.52 -7.32 1.12
CA HIS A 78 -7.76 -6.64 0.77
C HIS A 78 -7.57 -5.13 0.72
N ILE A 79 -8.09 -4.54 -0.34
CA ILE A 79 -8.16 -3.10 -0.56
C ILE A 79 -9.62 -2.71 -0.58
N LEU A 80 -9.97 -1.70 0.22
CA LEU A 80 -11.28 -1.08 0.23
C LEU A 80 -11.30 0.08 -0.76
N THR A 81 -12.34 0.16 -1.60
CA THR A 81 -12.57 1.27 -2.54
C THR A 81 -14.07 1.50 -2.71
N ALA A 82 -14.46 2.54 -3.44
CA ALA A 82 -15.86 2.82 -3.72
C ALA A 82 -16.42 1.86 -4.79
N ALA A 83 -17.69 1.48 -4.66
CA ALA A 83 -18.34 0.58 -5.62
C ALA A 83 -18.30 1.13 -7.06
N HIS A 84 -18.50 2.44 -7.23
CA HIS A 84 -18.45 3.09 -8.55
C HIS A 84 -17.05 3.07 -9.20
N CYS A 85 -15.98 2.81 -8.44
CA CYS A 85 -14.63 2.66 -8.98
C CYS A 85 -14.40 1.29 -9.64
N VAL A 86 -15.25 0.29 -9.36
CA VAL A 86 -15.09 -1.08 -9.85
C VAL A 86 -16.27 -1.56 -10.68
N GLN A 87 -17.46 -0.98 -10.48
CA GLN A 87 -18.65 -1.33 -11.23
C GLN A 87 -18.49 -0.99 -12.71
N GLY A 88 -18.72 -1.97 -13.57
CA GLY A 88 -18.60 -1.81 -15.03
C GLY A 88 -17.18 -1.91 -15.59
N TYR A 89 -16.17 -2.14 -14.74
CA TYR A 89 -14.80 -2.38 -15.16
C TYR A 89 -14.43 -3.87 -15.07
N ASP A 90 -13.61 -4.36 -16.00
CA ASP A 90 -12.95 -5.65 -15.83
C ASP A 90 -11.83 -5.50 -14.81
N ILE A 91 -11.92 -6.25 -13.71
CA ILE A 91 -10.96 -6.25 -12.60
C ILE A 91 -9.52 -6.49 -13.10
N LYS A 92 -9.33 -7.29 -14.17
CA LYS A 92 -8.00 -7.56 -14.74
C LYS A 92 -7.33 -6.34 -15.35
N THR A 93 -8.10 -5.31 -15.68
CA THR A 93 -7.59 -4.06 -16.28
C THR A 93 -7.17 -3.04 -15.23
N ILE A 94 -7.56 -3.25 -13.96
CA ILE A 94 -7.24 -2.36 -12.85
C ILE A 94 -5.91 -2.77 -12.25
N THR A 95 -4.93 -1.88 -12.31
CA THR A 95 -3.63 -2.04 -11.65
C THR A 95 -3.63 -1.30 -10.32
N LEU A 96 -3.33 -2.01 -9.24
CA LEU A 96 -3.20 -1.46 -7.90
C LEU A 96 -1.74 -1.11 -7.65
N ILE A 97 -1.46 0.15 -7.33
CA ILE A 97 -0.12 0.61 -6.94
C ILE A 97 -0.17 1.02 -5.47
N LEU A 98 0.69 0.38 -4.67
CA LEU A 98 0.89 0.66 -3.25
C LEU A 98 2.19 1.42 -3.09
N MET A 99 2.31 2.21 -2.02
CA MET A 99 3.55 2.93 -1.72
C MET A 99 4.00 3.76 -2.95
N ASP A 100 3.10 4.61 -3.45
CA ASP A 100 3.38 5.59 -4.48
C ASP A 100 2.90 6.96 -4.01
N SER A 101 3.78 7.95 -4.02
CA SER A 101 3.48 9.33 -3.58
C SER A 101 3.89 10.39 -4.58
N ASP A 102 4.68 10.04 -5.60
CA ASP A 102 5.29 11.01 -6.50
C ASP A 102 4.94 10.64 -7.94
N ARG A 103 3.76 11.11 -8.37
CA ARG A 103 3.32 11.00 -9.75
C ARG A 103 3.74 12.29 -10.46
N PRO A 104 4.65 12.25 -11.44
CA PRO A 104 5.01 13.45 -12.17
C PRO A 104 3.76 14.04 -12.81
N PHE A 105 3.52 15.33 -12.55
CA PHE A 105 2.49 16.09 -13.24
C PHE A 105 2.86 16.09 -14.74
N ILE A 106 2.11 15.35 -15.55
CA ILE A 106 2.13 15.46 -17.01
C ILE A 106 1.37 16.74 -17.40
#